data_AF-A0A3Q2ZG98-F1
#
_entry.id   AF-A0A3Q2ZG98-F1
#
_cell.length_a   1.000
_cell.length_b   1.000
_cell.length_c   1.000
_cell.angle_alpha   90.00
_cell.angle_beta   90.00
_cell.angle_gamma   90.00
#
_symmetry.space_group_name_H-M   'P 1'
#
loop_
_entity.id
_entity.type
_entity.pdbx_description
1 polymer ?
#
loop_
_entity_poly.entity_id
_entity_poly.type
_entity_poly.pdbx_seq_one_letter_code
_entity_poly.pdbx_strand_id
1 'polypeptide(L)'
;MPLPCEQSMETKQKSLLQRVEALDEECEELQKQLGEREERELNLHNQLQQMSEDNEQLRTQFTSQRDTCSQLQSEKQTLQTQIEYFQGSVAELKQSVKSLKETERLLVAFPELSPLAHAQPKSTGNVLLDMEQQLQANSIRIGVLEKENAALQGSLVKLKEAAQQNAAKVRLIKSNWIGTDRTEISTKGFMQGGVASACSGWMDSTVSTRLPLGSTTYRAAKSLGCNSLLPSLLCQIP
;
A
#
# COMPACT_ATOMS: atom_id res chain seq x y z
N MET A 1 67.50 73.26 69.85
CA MET A 1 67.82 71.82 69.70
C MET A 1 66.73 71.06 70.42
N PRO A 2 65.81 70.38 69.71
CA PRO A 2 64.79 69.53 70.34
C PRO A 2 65.48 68.39 71.11
N LEU A 3 64.89 67.95 72.22
CA LEU A 3 65.44 66.85 73.02
C LEU A 3 65.29 65.52 72.26
N PRO A 4 66.22 64.55 72.38
CA PRO A 4 66.18 63.27 71.65
C PRO A 4 64.86 62.49 71.79
N CYS A 5 64.14 62.69 72.90
CA CYS A 5 62.83 62.09 73.16
C CYS A 5 61.73 62.65 72.23
N GLU A 6 61.75 63.95 71.93
CA GLU A 6 60.75 64.61 71.08
C GLU A 6 60.85 64.14 69.62
N GLN A 7 62.08 64.00 69.12
CA GLN A 7 62.34 63.44 67.78
C GLN A 7 61.95 61.96 67.69
N SER A 8 62.15 61.17 68.75
CA SER A 8 61.70 59.78 68.80
C SER A 8 60.17 59.65 68.83
N MET A 9 59.47 60.59 69.45
CA MET A 9 58.01 60.60 69.46
C MET A 9 57.45 60.97 68.08
N GLU A 10 58.00 62.02 67.46
CA GLU A 10 57.57 62.46 66.13
C GLU A 10 57.77 61.38 65.06
N THR A 11 58.90 60.67 65.09
CA THR A 11 59.18 59.56 64.17
C THR A 11 58.21 58.39 64.34
N LYS A 12 57.89 58.02 65.60
CA LYS A 12 56.89 56.97 65.87
C LYS A 12 55.50 57.39 65.40
N GLN A 13 55.10 58.64 65.64
CA GLN A 13 53.82 59.17 65.17
C GLN A 13 53.72 59.10 63.64
N LYS A 14 54.74 59.55 62.91
CA LYS A 14 54.79 59.46 61.45
C LYS A 14 54.73 58.02 60.94
N SER A 15 55.47 57.10 61.56
CA SER A 15 55.43 55.68 61.20
C SER A 15 54.06 55.04 61.47
N LEU A 16 53.39 55.40 62.55
CA LEU A 16 52.03 54.92 62.84
C LEU A 16 51.02 55.47 61.85
N LEU A 17 51.09 56.76 61.49
CA LEU A 17 50.22 57.35 60.47
C LEU A 17 50.39 56.64 59.13
N GLN A 18 51.62 56.42 58.66
CA GLN A 18 51.89 55.66 57.43
C GLN A 18 51.33 54.24 57.49
N ARG A 19 51.39 53.58 58.65
CA ARG A 19 50.81 52.24 58.80
C ARG A 19 49.28 52.27 58.78
N VAL A 20 48.66 53.30 59.34
CA VAL A 20 47.19 53.47 59.29
C VAL A 20 46.77 53.73 57.84
N GLU A 21 47.41 54.65 57.14
CA GLU A 21 47.15 54.93 55.72
C GLU A 21 47.28 53.66 54.86
N ALA A 22 48.35 52.87 55.04
CA ALA A 22 48.52 51.61 54.33
C ALA A 22 47.44 50.56 54.67
N LEU A 23 46.99 50.52 55.93
CA LEU A 23 45.88 49.63 56.32
C LEU A 23 44.55 50.08 55.72
N ASP A 24 44.30 51.39 55.61
CA ASP A 24 43.11 51.93 54.98
C ASP A 24 43.07 51.57 53.50
N GLU A 25 44.19 51.71 52.78
CA GLU A 25 44.34 51.26 51.39
C GLU A 25 44.11 49.75 51.24
N GLU A 26 44.69 48.93 52.11
CA GLU A 26 44.46 47.48 52.14
C GLU A 26 42.96 47.15 52.36
N CYS A 27 42.28 47.88 53.27
CA CYS A 27 40.85 47.68 53.52
C CYS A 27 39.97 48.04 52.32
N GLU A 28 40.25 49.16 51.65
CA GLU A 28 39.52 49.59 50.46
C GLU A 28 39.67 48.58 49.31
N GLU A 29 40.89 48.10 49.06
CA GLU A 29 41.15 47.11 48.01
C GLU A 29 40.47 45.77 48.33
N LEU A 30 40.54 45.30 49.58
CA LEU A 30 39.83 44.08 50.01
C LEU A 30 38.31 44.24 49.86
N GLN A 31 37.75 45.40 50.20
CA GLN A 31 36.32 45.67 50.06
C GLN A 31 35.90 45.66 48.58
N LYS A 32 36.71 46.23 47.69
CA LYS A 32 36.48 46.18 46.25
C LYS A 32 36.52 44.74 45.72
N GLN A 33 37.54 43.97 46.09
CA GLN A 33 37.66 42.56 45.67
C GLN A 33 36.51 41.70 46.19
N LEU A 34 36.03 41.96 47.41
CA LEU A 34 34.85 41.29 47.97
C LEU A 34 33.62 41.59 47.13
N GLY A 35 33.36 42.87 46.81
CA GLY A 35 32.22 43.27 45.98
C GLY A 35 32.25 42.63 44.58
N GLU A 36 33.41 42.63 43.91
CA GLU A 36 33.57 41.95 42.62
C GLU A 36 33.34 40.44 42.72
N ARG A 37 33.71 39.82 43.85
CA ARG A 37 33.50 38.39 44.08
C ARG A 37 32.04 38.07 44.34
N GLU A 38 31.35 38.88 45.13
CA GLU A 38 29.91 38.76 45.39
C GLU A 38 29.10 38.92 44.09
N GLU A 39 29.44 39.89 43.24
CA GLU A 39 28.79 40.05 41.93
C GLU A 39 29.00 38.83 41.03
N ARG A 40 30.23 38.30 40.97
CA ARG A 40 30.53 37.07 40.23
C ARG A 40 29.77 35.86 40.77
N GLU A 41 29.63 35.76 42.09
CA GLU A 41 28.91 34.68 42.76
C GLU A 41 27.41 34.73 42.43
N LEU A 42 26.79 35.92 42.52
CA LEU A 42 25.40 36.14 42.11
C LEU A 42 25.16 35.80 40.63
N ASN A 43 26.07 36.20 39.74
CA ASN A 43 25.95 35.90 38.31
C ASN A 43 26.03 34.38 38.05
N LEU A 44 26.98 33.69 38.68
CA LEU A 44 27.09 32.23 38.57
C LEU A 44 25.86 31.52 39.14
N HIS A 45 25.31 32.01 40.26
CA HIS A 45 24.10 31.48 40.85
C HIS A 45 22.91 31.59 39.89
N ASN A 46 22.70 32.76 39.28
CA ASN A 46 21.65 32.98 38.30
C ASN A 46 21.81 32.08 37.06
N GLN A 47 23.04 31.90 36.57
CA GLN A 47 23.32 30.98 35.45
C GLN A 47 23.01 29.53 35.82
N LEU A 48 23.39 29.08 37.02
CA LEU A 48 23.07 27.74 37.50
C LEU A 48 21.56 27.53 37.62
N GLN A 49 20.83 28.52 38.13
CA GLN A 49 19.38 28.46 38.21
C GLN A 49 18.75 28.35 36.81
N GLN A 50 19.17 29.19 35.86
CA GLN A 50 18.65 29.12 34.49
C GLN A 50 18.93 27.76 33.84
N MET A 51 20.15 27.23 33.98
CA MET A 51 20.48 25.91 33.46
C MET A 51 19.66 24.81 34.13
N SER A 52 19.34 24.94 35.42
CA SER A 52 18.47 23.99 36.13
C SER A 52 17.06 24.01 35.55
N GLU A 53 16.48 25.20 35.37
CA GLU A 53 15.15 25.39 34.79
C GLU A 53 15.08 24.84 33.37
N ASP A 54 16.09 25.13 32.53
CA ASP A 54 16.17 24.60 31.16
C ASP A 54 16.27 23.07 31.15
N ASN A 55 17.02 22.47 32.08
CA ASN A 55 17.15 21.02 32.20
C ASN A 55 15.81 20.37 32.59
N GLU A 56 15.07 20.96 33.52
CA GLU A 56 13.72 20.50 33.90
C GLU A 56 12.75 20.60 32.72
N GLN A 57 12.78 21.70 31.97
CA GLN A 57 11.96 21.86 30.75
C GLN A 57 12.31 20.80 29.70
N LEU A 58 13.59 20.55 29.44
CA LEU A 58 14.01 19.52 28.50
C LEU A 58 13.60 18.11 28.96
N ARG A 59 13.70 17.82 30.26
CA ARG A 59 13.26 16.54 30.84
C ARG A 59 11.76 16.33 30.63
N THR A 60 10.94 17.34 30.92
CA THR A 60 9.48 17.24 30.73
C THR A 60 9.10 17.08 29.26
N GLN A 61 9.76 17.80 28.36
CA GLN A 61 9.57 17.62 26.91
C GLN A 61 9.98 16.22 26.45
N PHE A 62 11.12 15.71 26.92
CA PHE A 62 11.59 14.37 26.58
C PHE A 62 10.62 13.30 27.07
N THR A 63 10.10 13.42 28.30
CA THR A 63 9.09 12.48 28.81
C THR A 63 7.80 12.51 28.00
N SER A 64 7.31 13.71 27.63
CA SER A 64 6.12 13.86 26.80
C SER A 64 6.31 13.24 25.41
N GLN A 65 7.47 13.45 24.78
CA GLN A 65 7.80 12.85 23.50
C GLN A 65 7.89 11.32 23.59
N ARG A 66 8.49 10.79 24.67
CA ARG A 66 8.57 9.35 24.91
C ARG A 66 7.18 8.73 25.03
N ASP A 67 6.29 9.34 25.80
CA ASP A 67 4.94 8.82 26.03
C ASP A 67 4.11 8.86 24.74
N THR A 68 4.24 9.93 23.94
CA THR A 68 3.63 10.03 22.61
C THR A 68 4.14 8.94 21.68
N CYS A 69 5.45 8.66 21.69
CA CYS A 69 6.05 7.59 20.89
C CYS A 69 5.51 6.21 21.28
N SER A 70 5.38 5.94 22.59
CA SER A 70 4.78 4.71 23.10
C SER A 70 3.30 4.56 22.68
N GLN A 71 2.53 5.65 22.71
CA GLN A 71 1.15 5.64 22.22
C GLN A 71 1.07 5.32 20.73
N LEU A 72 1.86 6.01 19.90
CA LEU A 72 1.91 5.76 18.46
C LEU A 72 2.35 4.32 18.14
N GLN A 73 3.25 3.74 18.92
CA GLN A 73 3.66 2.35 18.77
C GLN A 73 2.50 1.38 19.05
N SER A 74 1.72 1.62 20.09
CA SER A 74 0.51 0.83 20.42
C SER A 74 -0.57 0.95 19.34
N GLU A 75 -0.83 2.17 18.85
CA GLU A 75 -1.77 2.41 17.76
C GLU A 75 -1.32 1.71 16.47
N LYS A 76 -0.02 1.78 16.13
CA LYS A 76 0.54 1.06 15.00
C LYS A 76 0.30 -0.45 15.10
N GLN A 77 0.56 -1.06 16.26
CA GLN A 77 0.33 -2.49 16.48
C GLN A 77 -1.16 -2.83 16.31
N THR A 78 -2.04 -2.02 16.88
CA THR A 78 -3.49 -2.19 16.75
C THR A 78 -3.93 -2.15 15.29
N LEU A 79 -3.46 -1.16 14.53
CA LEU A 79 -3.76 -1.05 13.09
C LEU A 79 -3.21 -2.23 12.29
N GLN A 80 -2.00 -2.71 12.61
CA GLN A 80 -1.43 -3.90 11.97
C GLN A 80 -2.33 -5.13 12.19
N THR A 81 -2.76 -5.39 13.43
CA THR A 81 -3.69 -6.48 13.73
C THR A 81 -5.02 -6.35 13.00
N GLN A 82 -5.57 -5.13 12.91
CA GLN A 82 -6.81 -4.89 12.15
C GLN A 82 -6.63 -5.16 10.66
N ILE A 83 -5.49 -4.74 10.07
CA ILE A 83 -5.18 -5.00 8.67
C ILE A 83 -5.11 -6.51 8.41
N GLU A 84 -4.41 -7.27 9.27
CA GLU A 84 -4.32 -8.73 9.16
C GLU A 84 -5.71 -9.39 9.24
N TYR A 85 -6.55 -8.95 10.18
CA TYR A 85 -7.93 -9.41 10.30
C TYR A 85 -8.75 -9.15 9.04
N PHE A 86 -8.72 -7.93 8.51
CA PHE A 86 -9.47 -7.58 7.29
C PHE A 86 -8.95 -8.32 6.06
N GLN A 87 -7.64 -8.53 5.95
CA GLN A 87 -7.06 -9.35 4.88
C GLN A 87 -7.57 -10.80 4.94
N GLY A 88 -7.64 -11.38 6.14
CA GLY A 88 -8.25 -12.69 6.37
C GLY A 88 -9.71 -12.74 5.93
N SER A 89 -10.53 -11.78 6.40
CA SER A 89 -11.95 -11.69 6.04
C SER A 89 -12.18 -11.52 4.53
N VAL A 90 -11.35 -10.71 3.86
CA VAL A 90 -11.41 -10.55 2.40
C VAL A 90 -11.05 -11.85 1.67
N ALA A 91 -10.06 -12.60 2.17
CA ALA A 91 -9.68 -13.89 1.59
C ALA A 91 -10.82 -14.92 1.73
N GLU A 92 -11.43 -15.00 2.90
CA GLU A 92 -12.60 -15.85 3.17
C GLU A 92 -13.77 -15.49 2.25
N LEU A 93 -14.11 -14.20 2.16
CA LEU A 93 -15.20 -13.74 1.30
C LEU A 93 -14.93 -14.04 -0.18
N LYS A 94 -13.70 -13.86 -0.65
CA LYS A 94 -13.30 -14.24 -2.02
C LYS A 94 -13.48 -15.74 -2.26
N GLN A 95 -13.16 -16.57 -1.27
CA GLN A 95 -13.36 -18.02 -1.38
C GLN A 95 -14.84 -18.39 -1.41
N SER A 96 -15.66 -17.76 -0.56
CA SER A 96 -17.12 -17.92 -0.57
C SER A 96 -17.74 -17.54 -1.91
N VAL A 97 -17.31 -16.42 -2.51
CA VAL A 97 -17.77 -16.00 -3.84
C VAL A 97 -17.39 -17.02 -4.92
N LYS A 98 -16.18 -17.59 -4.87
CA LYS A 98 -15.78 -18.65 -5.82
C LYS A 98 -16.64 -19.89 -5.66
N SER A 99 -16.88 -20.31 -4.41
CA SER A 99 -17.74 -21.45 -4.10
C SER A 99 -19.16 -21.22 -4.64
N LEU A 100 -19.75 -20.05 -4.38
CA LEU A 100 -21.08 -19.69 -4.88
C LEU A 100 -21.15 -19.70 -6.40
N LYS A 101 -20.16 -19.14 -7.09
CA LYS A 101 -20.10 -19.19 -8.56
C LYS A 101 -20.02 -20.62 -9.09
N GLU A 102 -19.30 -21.50 -8.42
CA GLU A 102 -19.23 -22.90 -8.81
C GLU A 102 -20.56 -23.62 -8.56
N THR A 103 -21.22 -23.35 -7.42
CA THR A 103 -22.57 -23.88 -7.17
C THR A 103 -23.59 -23.38 -8.18
N GLU A 104 -23.54 -22.10 -8.56
CA GLU A 104 -24.38 -21.52 -9.60
C GLU A 104 -24.13 -22.22 -10.94
N ARG A 105 -22.87 -22.38 -11.34
CA ARG A 105 -22.49 -23.09 -12.57
C ARG A 105 -23.06 -24.52 -12.59
N LEU A 106 -22.97 -25.23 -11.46
CA LEU A 106 -23.50 -26.58 -11.32
C LEU A 106 -25.03 -26.59 -11.37
N LEU A 107 -25.72 -25.68 -10.68
CA LEU A 107 -27.18 -25.59 -10.69
C LEU A 107 -27.74 -25.22 -12.07
N VAL A 108 -27.03 -24.40 -12.84
CA VAL A 108 -27.41 -24.09 -14.22
C VAL A 108 -27.27 -25.33 -15.12
N ALA A 109 -26.19 -26.11 -14.94
CA ALA A 109 -25.97 -27.33 -15.71
C ALA A 109 -26.88 -28.49 -15.28
N PHE A 110 -27.23 -28.55 -14.00
CA PHE A 110 -28.01 -29.61 -13.36
C PHE A 110 -29.09 -28.99 -12.46
N PRO A 111 -30.18 -28.46 -13.05
CA PRO A 111 -31.26 -27.82 -12.29
C PRO A 111 -31.88 -28.74 -11.23
N GLU A 112 -31.84 -30.05 -11.44
CA GLU A 112 -32.30 -31.10 -10.52
C GLU A 112 -31.54 -31.15 -9.20
N LEU A 113 -30.33 -30.59 -9.13
CA LEU A 113 -29.56 -30.47 -7.88
C LEU A 113 -30.05 -29.32 -7.00
N SER A 114 -30.93 -28.46 -7.50
CA SER A 114 -31.53 -27.40 -6.70
C SER A 114 -32.34 -28.03 -5.56
N PRO A 115 -32.22 -27.53 -4.32
CA PRO A 115 -33.10 -27.96 -3.22
C PRO A 115 -34.60 -27.82 -3.56
N LEU A 116 -34.93 -26.93 -4.50
CA LEU A 116 -36.29 -26.72 -4.99
C LEU A 116 -36.74 -27.77 -6.01
N ALA A 117 -35.81 -28.45 -6.70
CA ALA A 117 -36.14 -29.42 -7.73
C ALA A 117 -36.69 -30.74 -7.15
N HIS A 118 -36.48 -31.00 -5.86
CA HIS A 118 -37.07 -32.14 -5.15
C HIS A 118 -38.40 -31.79 -4.48
N ALA A 119 -38.81 -30.51 -4.52
CA ALA A 119 -40.17 -30.16 -4.18
C ALA A 119 -41.07 -30.53 -5.36
N GLN A 120 -41.93 -31.53 -5.20
CA GLN A 120 -43.09 -31.67 -6.08
C GLN A 120 -43.81 -30.32 -6.18
N PRO A 121 -44.45 -30.00 -7.33
CA PRO A 121 -45.35 -28.85 -7.41
C PRO A 121 -46.32 -28.95 -6.24
N LYS A 122 -46.16 -28.08 -5.25
CA LYS A 122 -47.01 -28.07 -4.06
C LYS A 122 -48.37 -27.57 -4.52
N SER A 123 -49.23 -28.48 -4.98
CA SER A 123 -50.64 -28.14 -5.13
C SER A 123 -51.16 -27.80 -3.74
N THR A 124 -51.70 -26.60 -3.60
CA THR A 124 -52.26 -26.12 -2.34
C THR A 124 -53.58 -26.84 -2.01
N GLY A 125 -54.03 -27.76 -2.87
CA GLY A 125 -55.35 -28.41 -2.82
C GLY A 125 -56.48 -27.51 -3.32
N ASN A 126 -56.18 -26.25 -3.68
CA ASN A 126 -57.10 -25.29 -4.26
C ASN A 126 -56.65 -24.95 -5.68
N VAL A 127 -57.37 -25.49 -6.66
CA VAL A 127 -57.05 -25.36 -8.09
C VAL A 127 -57.00 -23.91 -8.57
N LEU A 128 -57.85 -23.03 -8.05
CA LEU A 128 -57.88 -21.62 -8.45
C LEU A 128 -56.62 -20.89 -7.99
N LEU A 129 -56.20 -21.10 -6.74
CA LEU A 129 -54.95 -20.55 -6.20
C LEU A 129 -53.73 -21.09 -6.93
N ASP A 130 -53.72 -22.39 -7.26
CA ASP A 130 -52.62 -23.02 -7.98
C ASP A 130 -52.53 -22.50 -9.43
N MET A 131 -53.67 -22.31 -10.11
CA MET A 131 -53.72 -21.68 -11.44
C MET A 131 -53.24 -20.23 -11.41
N GLU A 132 -53.61 -19.46 -10.40
CA GLU A 132 -53.17 -18.07 -10.26
C GLU A 132 -51.64 -17.99 -10.05
N GLN A 133 -51.09 -18.86 -9.20
CA GLN A 133 -49.64 -18.96 -9.01
C GLN A 133 -48.92 -19.39 -10.30
N GLN A 134 -49.48 -20.36 -11.05
CA GLN A 134 -48.94 -20.76 -12.34
C GLN A 134 -48.98 -19.61 -13.36
N LEU A 135 -50.05 -18.83 -13.38
CA LEU A 135 -50.20 -17.69 -14.29
C LEU A 135 -49.20 -16.58 -13.96
N GLN A 136 -48.95 -16.33 -12.67
CA GLN A 136 -47.89 -15.41 -12.23
C GLN A 136 -46.50 -15.91 -12.63
N ALA A 137 -46.19 -17.19 -12.40
CA ALA A 137 -44.92 -17.79 -12.80
C ALA A 137 -44.71 -17.73 -14.32
N ASN A 138 -45.75 -18.02 -15.10
CA ASN A 138 -45.72 -17.93 -16.55
C ASN A 138 -45.53 -16.49 -17.04
N SER A 139 -46.18 -15.51 -16.39
CA SER A 139 -46.00 -14.09 -16.73
C SER A 139 -44.54 -13.66 -16.55
N ILE A 140 -43.91 -14.06 -15.45
CA ILE A 140 -42.47 -13.81 -15.21
C ILE A 140 -41.62 -14.49 -16.29
N ARG A 141 -41.90 -15.76 -16.58
CA ARG A 141 -41.17 -16.53 -17.59
C ARG A 141 -41.26 -15.89 -18.98
N ILE A 142 -42.45 -15.45 -19.38
CA ILE A 142 -42.67 -14.75 -20.66
C ILE A 142 -41.80 -13.49 -20.71
N GLY A 143 -41.79 -12.67 -19.64
CA GLY A 143 -40.96 -11.46 -19.60
C GLY A 143 -39.45 -11.73 -19.73
N VAL A 144 -38.96 -12.81 -19.12
CA VAL A 144 -37.56 -13.24 -19.28
C VAL A 144 -37.27 -13.65 -20.72
N LEU A 145 -38.12 -14.50 -21.31
CA LEU A 145 -37.97 -14.97 -22.69
C LEU A 145 -38.04 -13.82 -23.71
N GLU A 146 -38.93 -12.84 -23.49
CA GLU A 146 -39.01 -11.64 -24.33
C GLU A 146 -37.72 -10.81 -24.26
N LYS A 147 -37.17 -10.63 -23.07
CA LYS A 147 -35.90 -9.91 -22.88
C LYS A 147 -34.73 -10.61 -23.57
N GLU A 148 -34.63 -11.93 -23.42
CA GLU A 148 -33.59 -12.73 -24.09
C GLU A 148 -33.74 -12.69 -25.61
N ASN A 149 -34.97 -12.85 -26.12
CA ASN A 149 -35.25 -12.72 -27.55
C ASN A 149 -34.86 -11.36 -28.10
N ALA A 150 -35.17 -10.27 -27.38
CA ALA A 150 -34.75 -8.92 -27.77
C ALA A 150 -33.21 -8.78 -27.83
N ALA A 151 -32.50 -9.35 -26.84
CA ALA A 151 -31.04 -9.36 -26.82
C ALA A 151 -30.44 -10.17 -27.99
N LEU A 152 -31.02 -11.33 -28.31
CA LEU A 152 -30.62 -12.16 -29.45
C LEU A 152 -30.88 -11.46 -30.79
N GLN A 153 -32.04 -10.85 -30.96
CA GLN A 153 -32.36 -10.04 -32.15
C GLN A 153 -31.36 -8.90 -32.33
N GLY A 154 -31.03 -8.17 -31.26
CA GLY A 154 -30.01 -7.12 -31.30
C GLY A 154 -28.62 -7.65 -31.68
N SER A 155 -28.27 -8.85 -31.22
CA SER A 155 -27.01 -9.52 -31.59
C SER A 155 -26.99 -9.96 -33.06
N LEU A 156 -28.10 -10.47 -33.58
CA LEU A 156 -28.25 -10.84 -34.99
C LEU A 156 -28.15 -9.63 -35.93
N VAL A 157 -28.73 -8.49 -35.55
CA VAL A 157 -28.62 -7.24 -36.32
C VAL A 157 -27.16 -6.81 -36.45
N LYS A 158 -26.43 -6.77 -35.33
CA LYS A 158 -24.99 -6.43 -35.32
C LYS A 158 -24.17 -7.39 -36.18
N LEU A 159 -24.48 -8.69 -36.14
CA LEU A 159 -23.78 -9.68 -36.96
C LEU A 159 -24.05 -9.47 -38.46
N LYS A 160 -25.29 -9.14 -38.83
CA LYS A 160 -25.65 -8.80 -40.23
C LYS A 160 -24.94 -7.55 -40.71
N GLU A 161 -24.87 -6.49 -39.90
CA GLU A 161 -24.15 -5.26 -40.22
C GLU A 161 -22.65 -5.52 -40.41
N ALA A 162 -22.03 -6.28 -39.49
CA ALA A 162 -20.62 -6.65 -39.61
C ALA A 162 -20.33 -7.48 -40.86
N ALA A 163 -21.22 -8.41 -41.22
CA ALA A 163 -21.10 -9.19 -42.44
C ALA A 163 -21.21 -8.33 -43.71
N GLN A 164 -22.14 -7.36 -43.74
CA GLN A 164 -22.28 -6.44 -44.86
C GLN A 164 -21.08 -5.50 -45.00
N GLN A 165 -20.57 -4.96 -43.90
CA GLN A 165 -19.36 -4.13 -43.90
C GLN A 165 -18.13 -4.92 -44.38
N ASN A 166 -17.97 -6.18 -43.95
CA ASN A 166 -16.91 -7.04 -44.44
C ASN A 166 -17.07 -7.36 -45.93
N ALA A 167 -18.29 -7.64 -46.40
CA ALA A 167 -18.56 -7.86 -47.83
C ALA A 167 -18.23 -6.61 -48.67
N ALA A 168 -18.53 -5.41 -48.16
CA ALA A 168 -18.19 -4.14 -48.80
C ALA A 168 -16.67 -3.91 -48.84
N LYS A 169 -15.95 -4.17 -47.74
CA LYS A 169 -14.48 -4.11 -47.68
C LYS A 169 -13.82 -5.08 -48.65
N VAL A 170 -14.28 -6.33 -48.70
CA VAL A 170 -13.76 -7.35 -49.64
C VAL A 170 -14.00 -6.93 -51.09
N ARG A 171 -15.18 -6.36 -51.39
CA ARG A 171 -15.48 -5.83 -52.72
C ARG A 171 -14.55 -4.67 -53.10
N LEU A 172 -14.31 -3.74 -52.17
CA LEU A 172 -13.40 -2.60 -52.38
C LEU A 172 -11.94 -3.07 -52.62
N ILE A 173 -11.46 -4.01 -51.81
CA ILE A 173 -10.13 -4.60 -51.97
C ILE A 173 -10.04 -5.28 -53.35
N LYS A 174 -11.03 -6.09 -53.72
CA LYS A 174 -11.06 -6.77 -55.03
C LYS A 174 -11.05 -5.78 -56.21
N SER A 175 -11.74 -4.65 -56.13
CA SER A 175 -11.67 -3.61 -57.18
C SER A 175 -10.30 -2.92 -57.24
N ASN A 176 -9.58 -2.84 -56.11
CA ASN A 176 -8.25 -2.22 -56.06
C ASN A 176 -7.17 -3.11 -56.71
N TRP A 177 -7.28 -4.43 -56.56
CA TRP A 177 -6.36 -5.40 -57.19
C TRP A 177 -6.55 -5.56 -58.71
N ILE A 178 -7.72 -5.20 -59.25
CA ILE A 178 -7.98 -5.25 -60.71
C ILE A 178 -7.35 -4.03 -61.43
N GLY A 179 -6.90 -3.01 -60.70
CA GLY A 179 -6.29 -1.80 -61.25
C GLY A 179 -4.76 -1.83 -61.43
N THR A 180 -4.07 -2.92 -61.12
CA THR A 180 -2.59 -2.95 -61.00
C THR A 180 -1.84 -3.91 -61.92
N ASP A 181 -2.39 -4.31 -63.07
CA ASP A 181 -1.62 -5.02 -64.09
C ASP A 181 -1.74 -4.36 -65.47
N ARG A 182 -0.77 -3.52 -65.80
CA ARG A 182 -0.43 -3.18 -67.19
C ARG A 182 1.07 -2.87 -67.30
N THR A 183 1.89 -3.91 -67.46
CA THR A 183 3.12 -3.85 -68.26
C THR A 183 3.39 -5.21 -68.91
N GLU A 184 3.55 -5.15 -70.22
CA GLU A 184 3.69 -6.22 -71.21
C GLU A 184 5.00 -7.00 -71.09
N ILE A 185 4.98 -8.33 -71.34
CA ILE A 185 5.97 -9.11 -72.12
C ILE A 185 5.23 -10.34 -72.70
N SER A 186 4.83 -10.33 -73.96
CA SER A 186 5.52 -10.89 -75.15
C SER A 186 5.71 -12.43 -75.19
N THR A 187 4.82 -13.07 -75.95
CA THR A 187 4.91 -14.32 -76.75
C THR A 187 6.06 -15.31 -76.55
N LYS A 188 5.72 -16.57 -76.23
CA LYS A 188 5.75 -17.77 -77.14
C LYS A 188 5.47 -19.05 -76.35
N GLY A 189 4.75 -19.97 -76.97
CA GLY A 189 4.18 -21.15 -76.32
C GLY A 189 5.14 -22.31 -76.06
N PHE A 190 4.69 -23.25 -75.24
CA PHE A 190 5.08 -24.65 -75.31
C PHE A 190 4.04 -25.52 -74.60
N MET A 191 3.76 -26.68 -75.19
CA MET A 191 2.84 -27.68 -74.66
C MET A 191 3.49 -28.61 -73.63
N GLN A 192 2.62 -29.18 -72.79
CA GLN A 192 2.73 -30.44 -72.03
C GLN A 192 3.50 -30.45 -70.70
N GLY A 193 2.85 -31.08 -69.71
CA GLY A 193 3.47 -31.61 -68.50
C GLY A 193 2.60 -31.39 -67.26
N GLY A 194 1.78 -32.38 -66.90
CA GLY A 194 0.88 -32.30 -65.74
C GLY A 194 1.58 -32.43 -64.38
N VAL A 195 0.84 -32.15 -63.31
CA VAL A 195 0.43 -33.12 -62.28
C VAL A 195 -0.65 -32.49 -61.40
N ALA A 196 -1.58 -33.34 -60.97
CA ALA A 196 -2.73 -33.01 -60.15
C ALA A 196 -2.35 -32.59 -58.72
N SER A 197 -3.15 -31.70 -58.13
CA SER A 197 -3.65 -31.91 -56.77
C SER A 197 -4.89 -31.04 -56.54
N ALA A 198 -6.04 -31.72 -56.54
CA ALA A 198 -7.27 -31.21 -55.97
C ALA A 198 -7.26 -31.48 -54.46
N CYS A 199 -7.76 -30.54 -53.67
CA CYS A 199 -8.96 -30.76 -52.82
C CYS A 199 -9.20 -29.57 -51.88
N SER A 200 -10.32 -28.91 -52.15
CA SER A 200 -11.42 -28.58 -51.23
C SER A 200 -11.36 -29.02 -49.76
N GLY A 201 -12.00 -28.21 -48.91
CA GLY A 201 -12.60 -28.60 -47.62
C GLY A 201 -12.38 -27.52 -46.56
N TRP A 202 -13.25 -26.51 -46.41
CA TRP A 202 -14.51 -26.55 -45.63
C TRP A 202 -14.39 -27.18 -44.24
N MET A 203 -14.88 -26.38 -43.29
CA MET A 203 -14.91 -26.56 -41.85
C MET A 203 -15.42 -27.93 -41.42
N ASP A 204 -14.94 -28.41 -40.28
CA ASP A 204 -15.89 -28.80 -39.24
C ASP A 204 -15.33 -28.66 -37.83
N SER A 205 -16.23 -28.24 -36.94
CA SER A 205 -16.04 -28.15 -35.50
C SER A 205 -16.56 -29.44 -34.86
N THR A 206 -15.84 -30.06 -33.93
CA THR A 206 -16.40 -30.63 -32.68
C THR A 206 -15.34 -31.25 -31.77
N VAL A 207 -15.22 -30.67 -30.57
CA VAL A 207 -15.43 -31.31 -29.25
C VAL A 207 -14.66 -32.62 -28.92
N SER A 208 -13.74 -32.47 -27.94
CA SER A 208 -13.64 -33.26 -26.69
C SER A 208 -12.39 -34.12 -26.44
N THR A 209 -11.88 -33.92 -25.20
CA THR A 209 -11.20 -34.88 -24.31
C THR A 209 -9.82 -35.39 -24.68
N ARG A 210 -8.78 -34.89 -23.97
CA ARG A 210 -8.08 -35.62 -22.89
C ARG A 210 -6.91 -34.80 -22.34
N LEU A 211 -6.81 -34.74 -21.01
CA LEU A 211 -5.59 -34.40 -20.26
C LEU A 211 -4.48 -35.43 -20.58
N PRO A 212 -3.20 -35.06 -20.34
CA PRO A 212 -2.51 -35.80 -19.29
C PRO A 212 -1.70 -34.93 -18.32
N LEU A 213 -1.78 -35.38 -17.07
CA LEU A 213 -0.83 -35.35 -15.96
C LEU A 213 0.63 -34.92 -16.29
N GLY A 214 1.10 -33.96 -15.48
CA GLY A 214 2.28 -34.08 -14.61
C GLY A 214 3.64 -34.41 -15.22
N SER A 215 4.59 -33.48 -15.08
CA SER A 215 6.02 -33.81 -14.98
C SER A 215 6.76 -32.72 -14.19
N THR A 216 7.14 -33.11 -12.98
CA THR A 216 8.04 -32.43 -12.05
C THR A 216 9.45 -32.43 -12.61
N THR A 217 10.15 -31.29 -12.61
CA THR A 217 11.62 -31.27 -12.60
C THR A 217 12.15 -30.17 -11.70
N TYR A 218 12.87 -30.60 -10.67
CA TYR A 218 13.78 -29.81 -9.84
C TYR A 218 14.92 -29.22 -10.68
N ARG A 219 15.34 -28.00 -10.35
CA ARG A 219 16.77 -27.64 -10.39
C ARG A 219 17.09 -26.65 -9.27
N ALA A 220 18.01 -27.09 -8.42
CA ALA A 220 18.57 -26.39 -7.26
C ALA A 220 19.85 -25.60 -7.61
N ALA A 221 20.33 -24.86 -6.60
CA ALA A 221 21.68 -24.29 -6.40
C ALA A 221 21.96 -22.95 -7.12
N LYS A 222 22.64 -21.94 -6.53
CA LYS A 222 23.57 -21.84 -5.38
C LYS A 222 23.76 -20.33 -5.08
N SER A 223 23.62 -19.89 -3.82
CA SER A 223 24.68 -19.56 -2.84
C SER A 223 25.26 -18.14 -2.90
N LEU A 224 25.38 -17.53 -1.70
CA LEU A 224 26.34 -16.55 -1.15
C LEU A 224 25.49 -15.61 -0.27
N GLY A 225 25.55 -15.58 1.07
CA GLY A 225 26.65 -15.83 1.99
C GLY A 225 26.96 -14.51 2.69
N CYS A 226 26.64 -14.37 3.99
CA CYS A 226 27.42 -13.60 4.97
C CYS A 226 26.84 -13.79 6.38
N ASN A 227 27.62 -14.50 7.20
CA ASN A 227 27.56 -14.54 8.65
C ASN A 227 28.25 -13.29 9.23
N SER A 228 27.74 -12.76 10.35
CA SER A 228 28.52 -12.29 11.51
C SER A 228 27.55 -11.72 12.56
N LEU A 229 27.32 -12.42 13.67
CA LEU A 229 27.95 -12.20 14.98
C LEU A 229 27.27 -11.09 15.83
N LEU A 230 26.64 -11.54 16.93
CA LEU A 230 26.27 -10.82 18.18
C LEU A 230 27.51 -10.09 18.82
N PRO A 231 27.43 -9.28 19.92
CA PRO A 231 26.40 -9.23 20.98
C PRO A 231 26.06 -7.85 21.64
N SER A 232 25.02 -7.88 22.47
CA SER A 232 24.81 -7.24 23.79
C SER A 232 25.49 -5.91 24.15
N LEU A 233 24.72 -4.95 24.67
CA LEU A 233 25.13 -4.09 25.80
C LEU A 233 23.92 -3.63 26.62
N LEU A 234 23.89 -4.08 27.88
CA LEU A 234 23.15 -3.47 28.98
C LEU A 234 23.63 -2.03 29.17
N CYS A 235 22.70 -1.11 29.40
CA CYS A 235 22.97 0.14 30.10
C CYS A 235 22.04 0.23 31.31
N GLN A 236 22.55 -0.21 32.45
CA GLN A 236 22.18 0.31 33.77
C GLN A 236 22.86 1.66 33.99
N ILE A 237 22.35 2.39 34.99
CA ILE A 237 22.93 3.48 35.82
C ILE A 237 22.08 4.77 35.74
N PRO A 238 21.93 5.55 36.83
CA PRO A 238 22.01 5.24 38.26
C PRO A 238 20.63 5.21 38.94
#